data_AF-A0A3M1BQX8-F1
#
_entry.id   AF-A0A3M1BQX8-F1
#
_cell.length_a   1.000
_cell.length_b   1.000
_cell.length_c   1.000
_cell.angle_alpha   90.00
_cell.angle_beta   90.00
_cell.angle_gamma   90.00
#
_symmetry.space_group_name_H-M   'P 1'
#
loop_
_entity.id
_entity.type
_entity.pdbx_description
1 polymer ?
#
loop_
_entity_poly.entity_id
_entity_poly.type
_entity_poly.pdbx_seq_one_letter_code
_entity_poly.pdbx_strand_id
1 'polypeptide(L)'
;MKQILITAGLILMGLLSCKQSDPNTQQAGLFRGGQQQDLTRFEEEIKAFEEADKKSMPPAGAILFVGSSSIRMWPSLDSAFAPLPVIQRGFGGSTIPEVLHYADRIVWKYQPKVIVFYCGENDIA
;
A
#
# COMPACT_ATOMS: atom_id res chain seq x y z
N MET A 1 25.96 -11.62 55.73
CA MET A 1 26.44 -13.02 55.75
C MET A 1 25.26 -13.94 56.00
N LYS A 2 25.20 -15.07 55.26
CA LYS A 2 24.31 -16.25 55.39
C LYS A 2 22.95 -16.15 54.66
N GLN A 3 22.84 -16.67 53.42
CA GLN A 3 22.54 -18.07 52.98
C GLN A 3 21.03 -18.39 53.11
N ILE A 4 20.24 -18.33 52.03
CA ILE A 4 19.78 -19.44 51.14
C ILE A 4 18.97 -20.52 51.89
N LEU A 5 17.67 -20.70 51.59
CA LEU A 5 17.10 -21.88 50.90
C LEU A 5 15.58 -21.75 50.62
N ILE A 6 15.20 -22.39 49.51
CA ILE A 6 13.95 -22.40 48.74
C ILE A 6 12.77 -23.08 49.47
N THR A 7 11.55 -22.59 49.25
CA THR A 7 10.35 -23.45 49.24
C THR A 7 9.41 -23.06 48.11
N ALA A 8 9.01 -24.08 47.37
CA ALA A 8 8.22 -24.03 46.16
C ALA A 8 6.76 -23.59 46.43
N GLY A 9 6.26 -22.70 45.59
CA GLY A 9 4.83 -22.40 45.48
C GLY A 9 4.50 -22.18 44.02
N LEU A 10 3.83 -23.16 43.41
CA LEU A 10 3.26 -23.11 42.06
C LEU A 10 2.52 -21.78 41.85
N ILE A 11 3.03 -20.92 40.97
CA ILE A 11 2.24 -19.85 40.36
C ILE A 11 2.19 -20.13 38.87
N LEU A 12 1.04 -20.69 38.50
CA LEU A 12 0.36 -20.67 37.22
C LEU A 12 1.10 -19.87 36.12
N MET A 13 1.78 -20.61 35.26
CA MET A 13 2.33 -20.14 33.99
C MET A 13 1.14 -19.81 33.06
N GLY A 14 0.53 -18.65 33.29
CA GLY A 14 -0.42 -18.03 32.37
C GLY A 14 0.36 -17.59 31.15
N LEU A 15 0.25 -18.38 30.08
CA LEU A 15 0.72 -18.05 28.74
C LEU A 15 0.21 -16.64 28.39
N LEU A 16 1.10 -15.63 28.46
CA LEU A 16 0.96 -14.48 27.58
C LEU A 16 1.13 -15.04 26.17
N SER A 17 0.03 -15.49 25.58
CA SER A 17 -0.07 -15.57 24.13
C SER A 17 0.18 -14.16 23.61
N CYS A 18 1.42 -13.89 23.19
CA CYS A 18 1.62 -12.98 22.08
C CYS A 18 0.70 -13.48 20.96
N LYS A 19 -0.43 -12.80 20.76
CA LYS A 19 -1.07 -12.82 19.45
C LYS A 19 -0.10 -12.11 18.52
N GLN A 20 0.83 -12.88 17.97
CA GLN A 20 1.52 -12.52 16.76
C GLN A 20 0.42 -12.40 15.72
N SER A 21 0.04 -11.16 15.40
CA SER A 21 -0.83 -10.89 14.28
C SER A 21 -0.08 -11.40 13.05
N ASP A 22 -0.50 -12.54 12.51
CA ASP A 22 0.04 -13.06 11.27
C ASP A 22 -0.09 -11.98 10.20
N PRO A 23 1.00 -11.52 9.57
CA PRO A 23 0.96 -10.44 8.57
C PRO A 23 0.13 -10.81 7.32
N ASN A 24 -0.32 -12.07 7.23
CA ASN A 24 -1.19 -12.58 6.17
C ASN A 24 -2.70 -12.54 6.50
N THR A 25 -3.11 -11.98 7.64
CA THR A 25 -4.55 -11.99 8.05
C THR A 25 -5.42 -10.95 7.34
N GLN A 26 -4.93 -10.26 6.30
CA GLN A 26 -5.76 -9.43 5.42
C GLN A 26 -5.42 -9.68 3.95
N GLN A 27 -5.62 -10.90 3.48
CA GLN A 27 -5.79 -11.13 2.05
C GLN A 27 -7.22 -11.59 1.82
N ALA A 28 -8.12 -10.61 1.63
CA ALA A 28 -9.34 -10.85 0.88
C ALA A 28 -8.87 -11.32 -0.51
N GLY A 29 -8.88 -12.64 -0.73
CA GLY A 29 -8.32 -13.26 -1.92
C GLY A 29 -9.02 -12.76 -3.17
N LEU A 30 -8.37 -11.84 -3.89
CA LEU A 30 -8.72 -11.51 -5.26
C LEU A 30 -8.02 -12.55 -6.14
N PHE A 31 -8.80 -13.53 -6.59
CA PHE A 31 -8.33 -14.69 -7.32
C PHE A 31 -8.08 -14.34 -8.79
N ARG A 32 -6.81 -14.41 -9.23
CA ARG A 32 -6.46 -14.45 -10.66
C ARG A 32 -6.30 -15.92 -11.07
N GLY A 33 -7.24 -16.45 -11.84
CA GLY A 33 -7.16 -17.81 -12.40
C GLY A 33 -6.96 -18.94 -11.36
N GLY A 34 -7.34 -18.73 -10.09
CA GLY A 34 -7.18 -19.71 -9.01
C GLY A 34 -5.82 -19.67 -8.27
N GLN A 35 -4.97 -18.70 -8.55
CA GLN A 35 -3.70 -18.48 -7.82
C GLN A 35 -3.83 -17.29 -6.86
N GLN A 36 -3.24 -17.42 -5.66
CA GLN A 36 -3.13 -16.33 -4.70
C GLN A 36 -2.10 -15.31 -5.21
N GLN A 37 -2.55 -14.09 -5.45
CA GLN A 37 -1.70 -13.03 -6.00
C GLN A 37 -0.89 -12.36 -4.89
N ASP A 38 0.43 -12.25 -5.07
CA ASP A 38 1.27 -11.40 -4.22
C ASP A 38 1.00 -9.92 -4.55
N LEU A 39 0.27 -9.25 -3.66
CA LEU A 39 -0.08 -7.84 -3.80
C LEU A 39 1.09 -6.90 -3.50
N THR A 40 2.21 -7.42 -2.97
CA THR A 40 3.32 -6.61 -2.46
C THR A 40 4.47 -6.41 -3.45
N ARG A 41 4.38 -6.99 -4.66
CA ARG A 41 5.47 -6.98 -5.65
C ARG A 41 5.89 -5.59 -6.15
N PHE A 42 5.08 -4.55 -5.88
CA PHE A 42 5.38 -3.16 -6.26
C PHE A 42 5.77 -2.27 -5.08
N GLU A 43 6.07 -2.84 -3.92
CA GLU A 43 6.40 -2.11 -2.70
C GLU A 43 7.49 -1.04 -2.90
N GLU A 44 8.52 -1.33 -3.68
CA GLU A 44 9.62 -0.38 -3.94
C GLU A 44 9.17 0.83 -4.79
N GLU A 45 8.22 0.66 -5.72
CA GLU A 45 7.63 1.79 -6.46
C GLU A 45 6.76 2.66 -5.53
N ILE A 46 6.03 2.04 -4.60
CA ILE A 46 5.21 2.76 -3.62
C ILE A 46 6.09 3.56 -2.66
N LYS A 47 7.17 2.95 -2.15
CA LYS A 47 8.16 3.66 -1.34
C LYS A 47 8.79 4.82 -2.10
N ALA A 48 9.04 4.70 -3.40
CA ALA A 48 9.56 5.81 -4.20
C ALA A 48 8.61 7.02 -4.20
N PHE A 49 7.29 6.81 -4.28
CA PHE A 49 6.31 7.89 -4.11
C PHE A 49 6.35 8.48 -2.70
N GLU A 50 6.44 7.65 -1.66
CA GLU A 50 6.52 8.11 -0.28
C GLU A 50 7.78 8.96 -0.01
N GLU A 51 8.93 8.55 -0.56
CA GLU A 51 10.17 9.32 -0.48
C GLU A 51 10.10 10.62 -1.27
N ALA A 52 9.44 10.63 -2.43
CA ALA A 52 9.18 11.86 -3.18
C ALA A 52 8.28 12.82 -2.38
N ASP A 53 7.22 12.31 -1.76
CA ASP A 53 6.30 13.09 -0.94
C ASP A 53 6.99 13.68 0.31
N LYS A 54 7.91 12.94 0.94
CA LYS A 54 8.70 13.45 2.07
C LYS A 54 9.55 14.65 1.68
N LYS A 55 10.04 14.68 0.44
CA LYS A 55 10.83 15.81 -0.09
C LYS A 55 9.95 16.98 -0.51
N SER A 56 8.83 16.69 -1.15
CA SER A 56 7.87 17.69 -1.62
C SER A 56 6.48 17.07 -1.73
N MET A 57 5.64 17.30 -0.72
CA MET A 57 4.28 16.79 -0.68
C MET A 57 3.45 17.41 -1.82
N PRO A 58 2.77 16.60 -2.66
CA PRO A 58 1.85 17.12 -3.67
C PRO A 58 0.72 17.97 -3.05
N PRO A 59 0.18 18.94 -3.81
CA PRO A 59 -0.91 19.79 -3.31
C PRO A 59 -2.16 18.96 -3.02
N ALA A 60 -2.80 19.25 -1.89
CA ALA A 60 -4.08 18.65 -1.54
C ALA A 60 -5.17 19.08 -2.53
N GLY A 61 -6.15 18.20 -2.79
CA GLY A 61 -7.30 18.53 -3.65
C GLY A 61 -6.99 18.59 -5.15
N ALA A 62 -5.81 18.15 -5.57
CA ALA A 62 -5.44 18.00 -6.98
C ALA A 62 -6.21 16.86 -7.67
N ILE A 63 -6.11 16.79 -9.00
CA ILE A 63 -6.60 15.66 -9.80
C ILE A 63 -5.58 14.52 -9.68
N LEU A 64 -5.99 13.39 -9.11
CA LEU A 64 -5.11 12.25 -8.92
C LEU A 64 -5.33 11.21 -10.00
N PHE A 65 -4.30 10.95 -10.79
CA PHE A 65 -4.26 9.89 -11.78
C PHE A 65 -3.61 8.66 -11.16
N VAL A 66 -4.34 7.55 -11.08
CA VAL A 66 -3.87 6.30 -10.44
C VAL A 66 -4.23 5.10 -11.30
N GLY A 67 -3.35 4.11 -11.32
CA GLY A 67 -3.52 2.96 -12.19
C GLY A 67 -2.22 2.23 -12.49
N SER A 68 -2.17 1.63 -13.68
CA SER A 68 -1.04 0.81 -14.12
C SER A 68 -0.09 1.58 -15.04
N SER A 69 0.59 0.86 -15.94
CA SER A 69 1.61 1.37 -16.85
C SER A 69 1.09 2.50 -17.75
N SER A 70 -0.18 2.48 -18.16
CA SER A 70 -0.79 3.53 -18.98
C SER A 70 -0.80 4.89 -18.27
N ILE A 71 -1.03 4.91 -16.95
CA ILE A 71 -0.89 6.14 -16.16
C ILE A 71 0.59 6.44 -15.89
N ARG A 72 1.38 5.43 -15.51
CA ARG A 72 2.80 5.60 -15.16
C ARG A 72 3.62 6.22 -16.30
N MET A 73 3.34 5.83 -17.53
CA MET A 73 4.13 6.19 -18.71
C MET A 73 3.53 7.37 -19.49
N TRP A 74 2.81 8.26 -18.82
CA TRP A 74 2.26 9.48 -19.43
C TRP A 74 3.13 10.70 -19.07
N PRO A 75 4.22 10.99 -19.82
CA PRO A 75 5.19 12.02 -19.46
C PRO A 75 4.66 13.46 -19.58
N SER A 76 3.61 13.68 -20.37
CA SER A 76 3.01 14.99 -20.62
C SER A 76 1.74 15.24 -19.80
N LEU A 77 1.52 14.49 -18.72
CA LEU A 77 0.29 14.61 -17.93
C LEU A 77 0.13 16.03 -17.34
N ASP A 78 1.19 16.59 -16.77
CA ASP A 78 1.15 17.94 -16.18
C ASP A 78 0.79 19.01 -17.21
N SER A 79 1.37 18.94 -18.41
CA SER A 79 1.10 19.93 -19.47
C SER A 79 -0.26 19.72 -20.13
N ALA A 80 -0.77 18.50 -20.18
CA ALA A 80 -2.09 18.19 -20.72
C ALA A 80 -3.24 18.74 -19.86
N PHE A 81 -3.01 18.89 -18.55
CA PHE A 81 -4.04 19.35 -17.60
C PHE A 81 -3.77 20.74 -17.03
N ALA A 82 -2.71 21.43 -17.46
CA ALA A 82 -2.44 22.80 -17.04
C ALA A 82 -3.63 23.74 -17.34
N PRO A 83 -3.98 24.67 -16.42
CA PRO A 83 -3.27 25.01 -15.18
C PRO A 83 -3.73 24.20 -13.95
N LEU A 84 -4.50 23.12 -14.13
CA LEU A 84 -5.00 22.32 -13.02
C LEU A 84 -3.86 21.47 -12.41
N PRO A 85 -3.71 21.45 -11.08
CA PRO A 85 -2.70 20.61 -10.45
C PRO A 85 -3.10 19.14 -10.57
N VAL A 86 -2.14 18.31 -10.97
CA VAL A 86 -2.32 16.86 -11.09
C VAL A 86 -1.28 16.11 -10.26
N ILE A 87 -1.60 14.86 -9.92
CA ILE A 87 -0.70 13.93 -9.22
C ILE A 87 -0.71 12.62 -10.01
N GLN A 88 0.47 12.14 -10.42
CA GLN A 88 0.63 10.87 -11.11
C GLN A 88 1.04 9.77 -10.11
N ARG A 89 0.17 8.77 -9.91
CA ARG A 89 0.36 7.60 -9.05
C ARG A 89 0.09 6.30 -9.79
N GLY A 90 0.46 6.26 -11.08
CA GLY A 90 0.53 5.03 -11.85
C GLY A 90 1.81 4.27 -11.53
N PHE A 91 1.71 2.97 -11.27
CA PHE A 91 2.86 2.13 -10.94
C PHE A 91 2.79 0.77 -11.63
N GLY A 92 3.96 0.21 -11.94
CA GLY A 92 4.10 -1.13 -12.47
C GLY A 92 3.28 -1.42 -13.73
N GLY A 93 2.97 -2.71 -13.89
CA GLY A 93 1.84 -3.24 -14.67
C GLY A 93 0.81 -3.77 -13.67
N SER A 94 0.34 -2.88 -12.80
CA SER A 94 -0.54 -3.23 -11.69
C SER A 94 -1.91 -3.70 -12.15
N THR A 95 -2.48 -4.58 -11.35
CA THR A 95 -3.87 -5.03 -11.39
C THR A 95 -4.71 -4.22 -10.41
N ILE A 96 -6.03 -4.29 -10.52
CA ILE A 96 -6.95 -3.59 -9.60
C ILE A 96 -6.72 -4.00 -8.14
N PRO A 97 -6.54 -5.29 -7.78
CA PRO A 97 -6.20 -5.70 -6.41
C PRO A 97 -4.95 -5.02 -5.85
N GLU A 98 -3.91 -4.86 -6.67
CA GLU A 98 -2.66 -4.23 -6.26
C GLU A 98 -2.83 -2.72 -6.06
N VAL A 99 -3.62 -2.05 -6.92
CA VAL A 99 -3.92 -0.62 -6.71
C VAL A 99 -4.74 -0.43 -5.43
N LEU A 100 -5.72 -1.29 -5.17
CA LEU A 100 -6.52 -1.25 -3.94
C LEU A 100 -5.68 -1.53 -2.70
N HIS A 101 -4.76 -2.49 -2.77
CA HIS A 101 -3.85 -2.81 -1.67
C HIS A 101 -3.04 -1.60 -1.22
N TYR A 102 -2.64 -0.73 -2.15
CA TYR A 102 -1.84 0.47 -1.87
C TYR A 102 -2.64 1.77 -1.73
N ALA A 103 -3.97 1.74 -1.84
CA ALA A 103 -4.79 2.95 -1.96
C ALA A 103 -4.60 3.94 -0.80
N ASP A 104 -4.48 3.46 0.44
CA ASP A 104 -4.23 4.32 1.61
C ASP A 104 -2.92 5.11 1.50
N ARG A 105 -1.92 4.52 0.85
CA ARG A 105 -0.57 5.08 0.72
C ARG A 105 -0.42 6.01 -0.48
N ILE A 106 -1.19 5.79 -1.54
CA ILE A 106 -1.01 6.52 -2.82
C ILE A 106 -2.25 7.26 -3.33
N VAL A 107 -3.38 7.23 -2.62
CA VAL A 107 -4.62 7.92 -3.02
C VAL A 107 -5.09 8.88 -1.93
N TRP A 108 -5.48 8.36 -0.78
CA TRP A 108 -6.29 9.13 0.17
C TRP A 108 -5.52 10.23 0.90
N LYS A 109 -4.21 10.06 1.10
CA LYS A 109 -3.35 11.05 1.77
C LYS A 109 -3.30 12.41 1.08
N TYR A 110 -3.64 12.48 -0.21
CA TYR A 110 -3.64 13.71 -1.00
C TYR A 110 -4.99 14.44 -1.00
N GLN A 111 -6.02 13.88 -0.38
CA GLN A 111 -7.38 14.43 -0.34
C GLN A 111 -7.86 14.88 -1.74
N PRO A 112 -7.78 14.03 -2.79
CA PRO A 112 -8.05 14.44 -4.15
C PRO A 112 -9.51 14.86 -4.34
N LYS A 113 -9.76 15.87 -5.18
CA LYS A 113 -11.13 16.27 -5.57
C LYS A 113 -11.68 15.39 -6.70
N VAL A 114 -10.78 14.89 -7.54
CA VAL A 114 -11.08 14.05 -8.69
C VAL A 114 -10.04 12.94 -8.75
N ILE A 115 -10.51 11.71 -8.96
CA ILE A 115 -9.66 10.55 -9.20
C ILE A 115 -9.91 10.09 -10.64
N VAL A 116 -8.85 10.03 -11.42
CA VAL A 116 -8.84 9.38 -12.74
C VAL A 116 -8.19 8.02 -12.54
N PHE A 117 -9.01 6.98 -12.61
CA PHE A 117 -8.56 5.60 -12.44
C PHE A 117 -8.51 4.88 -13.79
N TYR A 118 -7.35 4.28 -14.11
CA TYR A 118 -7.18 3.47 -15.32
C TYR A 118 -6.33 2.23 -15.03
N CYS A 119 -7.00 1.09 -14.93
CA CYS A 119 -6.42 -0.23 -14.63
C CYS A 119 -7.44 -1.31 -15.01
N GLY A 120 -6.99 -2.55 -15.23
CA GLY A 120 -7.86 -3.68 -15.55
C GLY A 120 -7.30 -4.63 -16.61
N GLU A 121 -6.46 -4.14 -17.53
CA GLU A 121 -5.92 -5.00 -18.60
C GLU A 121 -4.97 -6.07 -18.05
N ASN A 122 -4.23 -5.75 -16.99
CA ASN A 122 -3.31 -6.70 -16.35
C ASN A 122 -4.06 -7.77 -15.53
N ASP A 123 -5.31 -7.53 -15.16
CA ASP A 123 -6.14 -8.44 -14.39
C ASP A 123 -6.60 -9.65 -15.23
N ILE A 124 -6.74 -9.45 -16.54
CA ILE A 124 -7.21 -10.47 -17.51
C ILE A 124 -6.07 -11.11 -18.33
N ALA A 125 -4.84 -10.65 -18.14
CA ALA A 125 -3.66 -11.13 -18.88
C ALA A 125 -3.25 -12.56 -18.50
#